data_AF-A0A3C0UNX7-F1
#
_entry.id   AF-A0A3C0UNX7-F1
#
_cell.length_a   1.000
_cell.length_b   1.000
_cell.length_c   1.000
_cell.angle_alpha   90.00
_cell.angle_beta   90.00
_cell.angle_gamma   90.00
#
_symmetry.space_group_name_H-M   'P 1'
#
loop_
_entity.id
_entity.type
_entity.pdbx_description
1 polymer ?
#
loop_
_entity_poly.entity_id
_entity_poly.type
_entity_poly.pdbx_seq_one_letter_code
_entity_poly.pdbx_strand_id
1 'polypeptide(L)' 'MKADYLIVGQGIAGSVLAWTLEHRGYRVVIIPSADLPTASKVSGGIFNPITGKKLARTW' A
#
# COMPACT_ATOMS: atom_id res chain seq x y z
N MET A 1 8.36 -9.67 -19.99
CA MET A 1 8.63 -8.57 -19.04
C MET A 1 9.66 -9.04 -18.01
N LYS A 2 10.70 -8.26 -17.73
CA LYS A 2 11.66 -8.54 -16.65
C LYS A 2 11.47 -7.47 -15.58
N ALA A 3 11.12 -7.89 -14.38
CA ALA A 3 10.91 -7.02 -13.23
C ALA A 3 11.79 -7.51 -12.08
N ASP A 4 12.17 -6.59 -11.21
CA ASP A 4 12.96 -6.91 -10.02
C ASP A 4 12.01 -7.30 -8.86
N TYR A 5 10.77 -6.77 -8.87
CA TYR A 5 9.72 -7.10 -7.91
C TYR A 5 8.35 -7.31 -8.57
N LEU A 6 7.60 -8.27 -8.03
CA LEU A 6 6.18 -8.49 -8.31
C LEU A 6 5.37 -8.14 -7.05
N ILE A 7 4.38 -7.27 -7.20
CA ILE A 7 3.43 -6.90 -6.14
C ILE A 7 2.05 -7.40 -6.52
N VAL A 8 1.43 -8.19 -5.65
CA VAL A 8 0.04 -8.64 -5.82
C VAL A 8 -0.86 -7.78 -4.94
N GLY A 9 -1.77 -7.04 -5.56
CA GLY A 9 -2.68 -6.10 -4.93
C GLY A 9 -2.23 -4.64 -5.05
N GLN A 10 -3.14 -3.80 -5.56
CA GLN A 10 -2.95 -2.36 -5.75
C GLN A 10 -3.82 -1.54 -4.77
N GLY A 11 -3.67 -1.85 -3.47
CA GLY A 11 -4.18 -1.00 -2.39
C GLY A 11 -3.14 0.04 -1.97
N ILE A 12 -3.41 0.79 -0.91
CA ILE A 12 -2.48 1.84 -0.42
C ILE A 12 -1.08 1.29 -0.10
N ALA A 13 -1.00 0.10 0.51
CA ALA A 13 0.27 -0.54 0.81
C ALA A 13 1.04 -0.94 -0.46
N GLY A 14 0.35 -1.57 -1.42
CA GLY A 14 0.96 -1.99 -2.70
C GLY A 14 1.45 -0.80 -3.52
N SER A 15 0.65 0.27 -3.59
CA SER A 15 1.00 1.49 -4.31
C SER A 15 2.18 2.23 -3.66
N VAL A 16 2.19 2.38 -2.32
CA VAL A 16 3.31 3.02 -1.61
C VAL A 16 4.60 2.22 -1.76
N LEU A 17 4.52 0.88 -1.70
CA LEU A 17 5.68 0.01 -1.91
C LEU A 17 6.21 0.12 -3.35
N ALA A 18 5.33 0.04 -4.35
CA ALA A 18 5.70 0.18 -5.75
C ALA A 18 6.39 1.53 -6.00
N TRP A 19 5.76 2.63 -5.58
CA TRP A 19 6.31 3.98 -5.70
C TRP A 19 7.69 4.10 -5.06
N THR A 20 7.86 3.56 -3.84
CA THR A 20 9.14 3.58 -3.12
C THR A 20 10.23 2.80 -3.87
N LEU A 21 9.89 1.63 -4.42
CA LEU A 21 10.83 0.79 -5.16
C LEU A 21 11.22 1.42 -6.50
N GLU A 22 10.26 2.02 -7.20
CA GLU A 22 10.52 2.78 -8.43
C GLU A 22 11.47 3.95 -8.17
N HIS A 23 11.28 4.71 -7.06
CA HIS A 23 12.18 5.81 -6.68
C HIS A 23 13.59 5.34 -6.31
N ARG A 24 13.77 4.06 -5.98
CA ARG A 24 15.08 3.44 -5.73
C ARG A 24 15.69 2.81 -6.99
N GLY A 25 15.07 2.98 -8.16
CA GLY A 25 15.56 2.50 -9.44
C GLY A 25 15.21 1.05 -9.76
N TYR A 26 14.31 0.42 -9.00
CA TYR A 26 13.85 -0.95 -9.28
C TYR A 26 12.67 -0.96 -10.24
N ARG A 27 12.59 -1.98 -11.10
CA ARG A 27 11.44 -2.23 -11.97
C ARG A 27 10.41 -3.07 -11.23
N VAL A 28 9.20 -2.55 -11.14
CA VAL A 28 8.10 -3.19 -10.41
C VAL A 28 6.98 -3.56 -11.37
N VAL A 29 6.38 -4.72 -11.15
CA VAL A 29 5.12 -5.12 -11.79
C VAL A 29 4.06 -5.29 -10.72
N ILE A 30 2.89 -4.70 -10.93
CA ILE A 30 1.75 -4.81 -10.01
C ILE A 30 0.66 -5.62 -10.70
N ILE A 31 0.12 -6.63 -10.00
CA ILE A 31 -1.05 -7.38 -10.43
C ILE A 31 -2.23 -6.97 -9.54
N PRO A 32 -3.13 -6.09 -10.02
CA PRO A 32 -4.35 -5.76 -9.32
C PRO A 32 -5.44 -6.81 -9.58
N SER A 33 -6.48 -6.80 -8.75
CA SER A 33 -7.77 -7.42 -9.05
C SER A 33 -8.83 -6.34 -8.87
N ALA A 34 -9.50 -5.98 -9.97
CA ALA A 34 -10.50 -4.92 -9.97
C ALA A 34 -11.84 -5.40 -9.41
N ASP A 35 -12.10 -6.70 -9.57
CA ASP A 35 -13.30 -7.45 -9.21
C ASP A 35 -13.35 -7.84 -7.71
N LEU A 36 -12.20 -7.96 -7.05
CA LEU A 36 -12.17 -8.23 -5.62
C LEU A 36 -12.34 -6.95 -4.77
N PRO A 37 -13.04 -7.04 -3.62
CA PRO A 37 -13.10 -5.94 -2.67
C PRO A 37 -11.71 -5.64 -2.12
N THR A 38 -11.40 -4.35 -1.92
CA THR A 38 -10.13 -3.93 -1.31
C THR A 38 -10.39 -2.99 -0.16
N ALA A 39 -9.65 -3.17 0.95
CA ALA A 39 -9.76 -2.30 2.12
C ALA A 39 -9.48 -0.82 1.77
N SER A 40 -8.61 -0.57 0.79
CA SER A 40 -8.29 0.79 0.35
C SER A 40 -9.43 1.47 -0.43
N LYS A 41 -10.26 0.74 -1.17
CA LYS A 41 -11.42 1.30 -1.88
C LYS A 41 -12.56 1.72 -0.94
N VAL A 42 -12.73 1.01 0.17
CA VAL A 42 -13.83 1.26 1.14
C VAL A 42 -13.42 2.18 2.30
N SER A 43 -12.13 2.52 2.42
CA SER A 43 -11.63 3.38 3.49
C SER A 43 -12.14 4.82 3.35
N GLY A 44 -12.48 5.44 4.47
CA GLY A 44 -12.79 6.88 4.53
C GLY A 44 -11.55 7.79 4.49
N GLY A 45 -10.34 7.23 4.37
CA GLY A 45 -9.09 7.99 4.27
C GLY A 45 -8.62 8.65 5.58
N ILE A 46 -9.25 8.33 6.72
CA ILE A 46 -8.88 8.89 8.02
C ILE A 46 -7.63 8.17 8.54
N PHE A 47 -6.56 8.92 8.78
CA PHE A 47 -5.33 8.44 9.39
C PHE A 47 -5.07 9.21 10.68
N ASN A 48 -5.01 8.48 11.79
CA ASN A 48 -4.76 9.05 13.11
C ASN A 48 -3.40 8.58 13.60
N PRO A 49 -2.45 9.49 13.87
CA PRO A 49 -1.16 9.11 14.40
C PRO A 49 -1.35 8.48 15.79
N ILE A 50 -1.00 7.21 15.92
CA ILE A 50 -0.98 6.51 17.20
C ILE A 50 0.44 6.65 17.78
N THR A 51 0.56 7.19 18.99
CA THR A 51 1.84 7.31 19.71
C THR A 51 1.92 6.29 20.86
N GLY A 52 3.03 5.58 20.97
CA GLY A 52 3.34 4.64 22.07
C GLY A 52 3.15 3.13 21.77
N LYS A 53 3.60 2.27 22.69
CA LYS A 53 3.47 0.79 22.61
C LYS A 53 2.03 0.28 22.81
N LYS A 54 1.10 1.15 23.19
CA LYS A 54 -0.31 0.84 23.39
C LYS A 54 -1.11 1.64 22.37
N LEU A 55 -2.13 1.01 21.80
CA LEU A 55 -3.12 1.63 20.92
C LEU A 55 -4.02 2.61 21.72
N ALA A 56 -3.43 3.65 22.30
CA ALA A 56 -4.15 4.73 22.97
C ALA A 56 -4.44 5.82 21.92
N ARG A 57 -5.70 6.25 21.83
CA ARG A 57 -6.07 7.39 20.98
C ARG A 57 -5.54 8.68 21.61
N THR A 58 -5.13 9.61 20.78
CA THR A 58 -4.61 10.94 21.17
C THR A 58 -5.70 12.00 21.38
N TRP A 59 -6.98 11.61 21.21
CA TRP A 59 -8.16 12.47 21.40
C TRP A 59 -9.35 11.68 21.93
#